data_AF-A0A7C3QK12-F1
#
_entry.id   AF-A0A7C3QK12-F1
#
_cell.length_a   1.000
_cell.length_b   1.000
_cell.length_c   1.000
_cell.angle_alpha   90.00
_cell.angle_beta   90.00
_cell.angle_gamma   90.00
#
_symmetry.space_group_name_H-M   'P 1'
#
loop_
_entity.id
_entity.type
_entity.pdbx_description
1 polymer ?
#
loop_
_entity_poly.entity_id
_entity_poly.type
_entity_poly.pdbx_seq_one_letter_code
_entity_poly.pdbx_strand_id
1 'polypeptide(L)'
;MTLDSKIPPGPIAEKWDTHRFNTKLVAPQNRRKFDIIVVGTGLAGASAAATLGELGYNVAVFCFQDSARRAHSIAAQGGINAAKNY
;
A
#
# COMPACT_ATOMS: atom_id res chain seq x y z
N MET A 1 20.63 19.58 5.53
CA MET A 1 19.25 19.26 5.08
C MET A 1 18.43 18.99 6.32
N THR A 2 17.40 19.80 6.59
CA THR A 2 16.52 19.58 7.74
C THR A 2 15.42 18.61 7.31
N LEU A 3 15.33 17.44 7.95
CA LEU A 3 14.30 16.45 7.67
C LEU A 3 13.05 16.79 8.49
N ASP A 4 11.98 17.16 7.81
CA ASP A 4 10.65 17.31 8.42
C ASP A 4 9.93 15.97 8.40
N SER A 5 9.82 15.34 9.57
CA SER A 5 9.21 14.02 9.75
C SER A 5 7.68 14.05 9.81
N LYS A 6 7.05 15.23 9.89
CA LYS A 6 5.57 15.42 9.94
C LYS A 6 4.86 14.47 10.90
N ILE A 7 5.46 14.23 12.07
CA ILE A 7 4.93 13.30 13.07
C ILE A 7 3.59 13.83 13.60
N PRO A 8 2.51 13.02 13.65
CA PRO A 8 1.24 13.47 14.18
C PRO A 8 1.35 13.87 15.67
N PRO A 9 0.55 14.86 16.12
CA PRO A 9 0.54 15.29 17.52
C PRO A 9 -0.11 14.26 18.45
N GLY A 10 0.01 14.45 19.76
CA GLY A 10 -0.66 13.63 20.78
C GLY A 10 0.15 12.46 21.35
N PRO A 11 -0.41 11.72 22.33
CA PRO A 11 0.22 10.59 23.01
C PRO A 11 0.57 9.46 22.04
N ILE A 12 1.73 8.81 22.22
CA ILE A 12 2.22 7.77 21.30
C ILE A 12 1.24 6.61 21.08
N ALA A 13 0.51 6.21 22.14
CA ALA A 13 -0.41 5.09 22.11
C ALA A 13 -1.62 5.33 21.18
N GLU A 14 -2.08 6.58 21.06
CA GLU A 14 -3.29 6.95 20.30
C GLU A 14 -2.96 7.67 18.99
N LYS A 15 -1.73 8.17 18.86
CA LYS A 15 -1.25 9.08 17.81
C LYS A 15 -1.73 8.73 16.40
N TRP A 16 -1.52 7.48 15.99
CA TRP A 16 -1.82 7.03 14.64
C TRP A 16 -3.30 6.76 14.43
N ASP A 17 -3.99 6.27 15.44
CA ASP A 17 -5.43 6.04 15.39
C ASP A 17 -6.18 7.38 15.31
N THR A 18 -5.80 8.36 16.13
CA THR A 18 -6.34 9.71 16.08
C THR A 18 -6.03 10.38 14.73
N HIS A 19 -4.80 10.26 14.22
CA HIS A 19 -4.44 10.82 12.92
C HIS A 19 -5.29 10.22 11.79
N ARG A 20 -5.42 8.89 11.77
CA ARG A 20 -6.23 8.16 10.79
C ARG A 20 -7.70 8.57 10.87
N PHE A 21 -8.26 8.65 12.08
CA PHE A 21 -9.66 9.03 12.30
C PHE A 21 -9.96 10.44 11.79
N ASN A 22 -9.03 11.38 11.99
CA ASN A 22 -9.18 12.77 11.56
C ASN A 22 -8.82 13.00 10.08
N THR A 23 -8.30 11.99 9.37
CA THR A 23 -7.93 12.11 7.96
C THR A 23 -9.18 12.15 7.08
N LYS A 24 -9.19 13.07 6.11
CA LYS A 24 -10.31 13.19 5.17
C LYS A 24 -10.43 11.93 4.31
N LEU A 25 -11.66 11.41 4.20
CA LEU A 25 -11.94 10.29 3.30
C LEU A 25 -11.75 10.70 1.84
N VAL A 26 -11.18 9.80 1.05
CA VAL A 26 -10.96 10.01 -0.38
C VAL A 26 -12.19 9.53 -1.16
N ALA A 27 -12.98 10.47 -1.67
CA ALA A 27 -14.08 10.16 -2.58
C ALA A 27 -13.57 9.60 -3.92
N PRO A 28 -14.32 8.72 -4.61
CA PRO A 28 -13.90 8.13 -5.89
C PRO A 28 -13.42 9.14 -6.94
N GLN A 29 -14.09 10.28 -7.04
CA GLN A 29 -13.77 11.35 -7.99
C GLN A 29 -12.42 12.03 -7.71
N ASN A 30 -11.89 11.89 -6.48
CA ASN A 30 -10.63 12.50 -6.07
C ASN A 30 -9.43 11.56 -6.17
N ARG A 31 -9.61 10.27 -6.46
CA ARG A 31 -8.52 9.26 -6.42
C ARG A 31 -7.35 9.59 -7.34
N ARG A 32 -7.63 10.12 -8.54
CA ARG A 32 -6.60 10.55 -9.51
C ARG A 32 -5.72 11.73 -9.05
N LYS A 33 -6.10 12.41 -7.96
CA LYS A 33 -5.32 13.50 -7.37
C LYS A 33 -4.21 12.98 -6.44
N PHE A 34 -4.21 11.69 -6.14
CA PHE A 34 -3.26 11.07 -5.23
C PHE A 34 -2.35 10.12 -5.99
N ASP A 35 -1.05 10.27 -5.73
CA ASP A 35 -0.03 9.34 -6.17
C ASP A 35 0.29 8.37 -5.04
N ILE A 36 0.27 7.08 -5.35
CA ILE A 36 0.59 6.02 -4.41
C ILE A 36 1.92 5.38 -4.82
N ILE A 37 2.83 5.30 -3.86
CA ILE A 37 4.09 4.59 -4.01
C ILE A 37 3.96 3.23 -3.35
N VAL A 38 4.11 2.17 -4.14
CA VAL A 38 4.18 0.79 -3.65
C VAL A 38 5.65 0.34 -3.71
N VAL A 39 6.21 -0.01 -2.54
CA VAL A 39 7.58 -0.52 -2.44
C VAL A 39 7.54 -2.03 -2.23
N GLY A 40 8.06 -2.76 -3.21
CA GLY A 40 8.06 -4.21 -3.29
C GLY A 40 7.08 -4.74 -4.34
N THR A 41 7.54 -5.68 -5.16
CA THR A 41 6.77 -6.30 -6.25
C THR A 41 6.43 -7.77 -5.99
N GLY A 42 6.47 -8.20 -4.73
CA GLY A 42 5.94 -9.51 -4.34
C GLY A 42 4.42 -9.57 -4.45
N LEU A 43 3.85 -10.73 -4.13
CA LEU A 43 2.39 -10.97 -4.21
C LEU A 43 1.58 -9.84 -3.58
N ALA A 44 1.92 -9.42 -2.35
CA ALA A 44 1.22 -8.34 -1.67
C ALA A 44 1.32 -6.99 -2.41
N GLY A 45 2.52 -6.60 -2.86
CA GLY A 45 2.75 -5.33 -3.54
C GLY A 45 2.10 -5.28 -4.92
N ALA A 46 2.22 -6.36 -5.70
CA ALA A 46 1.56 -6.48 -7.00
C ALA A 46 0.03 -6.44 -6.86
N SER A 47 -0.54 -7.18 -5.91
CA SER A 47 -2.00 -7.18 -5.65
C SER A 47 -2.51 -5.82 -5.15
N ALA A 48 -1.75 -5.14 -4.30
CA ALA A 48 -2.08 -3.78 -3.86
C ALA A 48 -2.05 -2.79 -5.03
N ALA A 49 -0.98 -2.83 -5.85
CA ALA A 49 -0.85 -1.96 -7.00
C ALA A 49 -1.96 -2.16 -8.04
N ALA A 50 -2.30 -3.41 -8.34
CA ALA A 50 -3.41 -3.73 -9.25
C ALA A 50 -4.75 -3.20 -8.71
N THR A 51 -5.10 -3.53 -7.47
CA THR A 51 -6.34 -3.08 -6.83
C THR A 51 -6.44 -1.55 -6.80
N LEU A 52 -5.36 -0.86 -6.42
CA LEU A 52 -5.35 0.60 -6.34
C LEU A 52 -5.39 1.26 -7.72
N GLY A 53 -4.74 0.67 -8.72
CA GLY A 53 -4.85 1.09 -10.11
C GLY A 53 -6.27 0.95 -10.65
N GLU A 54 -6.94 -0.18 -10.39
CA GLU A 54 -8.35 -0.40 -10.75
C GLU A 54 -9.29 0.60 -10.07
N LEU A 55 -8.98 0.99 -8.82
CA LEU A 55 -9.73 2.03 -8.12
C LEU A 55 -9.51 3.43 -8.72
N GLY A 56 -8.52 3.62 -9.60
CA GLY A 56 -8.27 4.86 -10.33
C GLY A 56 -7.24 5.80 -9.66
N TYR A 57 -6.36 5.26 -8.80
CA TYR A 57 -5.20 5.99 -8.29
C TYR A 57 -4.05 5.98 -9.30
N ASN A 58 -3.17 6.98 -9.22
CA ASN A 58 -1.88 6.91 -9.92
C ASN A 58 -0.94 6.07 -9.03
N VAL A 59 -0.43 4.95 -9.55
CA VAL A 59 0.38 4.03 -8.76
C VAL A 59 1.76 3.89 -9.38
N ALA A 60 2.79 4.24 -8.61
CA ALA A 60 4.19 3.98 -8.94
C ALA A 60 4.69 2.79 -8.11
N VAL A 61 5.22 1.78 -8.77
CA VAL A 61 5.68 0.54 -8.11
C VAL A 61 7.20 0.44 -8.25
N PHE A 62 7.88 0.22 -7.14
CA PHE A 62 9.33 0.13 -7.07
C PHE A 62 9.75 -1.22 -6.49
N CYS A 63 10.80 -1.81 -7.06
CA CYS A 63 11.49 -2.96 -6.48
C CYS A 63 12.99 -2.67 -6.44
N PHE A 64 13.66 -3.22 -5.42
CA PHE A 64 15.11 -3.14 -5.31
C PHE A 64 15.81 -4.21 -6.18
N GLN A 65 15.09 -5.29 -6.48
CA GLN A 65 15.60 -6.39 -7.29
C GLN A 65 15.80 -5.98 -8.75
N ASP A 66 16.67 -6.72 -9.43
CA ASP A 66 16.91 -6.62 -10.88
C ASP A 66 15.66 -6.93 -11.74
N SER A 67 14.67 -7.61 -11.15
CA SER A 67 13.39 -7.90 -11.78
C SER A 67 12.26 -7.85 -10.76
N ALA A 68 11.12 -7.33 -11.19
CA ALA A 68 9.88 -7.35 -10.40
C ALA A 68 9.43 -8.78 -10.02
N ARG A 69 9.94 -9.81 -10.72
CA ARG A 69 9.61 -11.23 -10.49
C ARG A 69 10.50 -11.93 -9.46
N ARG A 70 11.46 -11.25 -8.85
CA ARG A 70 12.44 -11.83 -7.91
C ARG A 70 12.02 -11.77 -6.44
N ALA A 71 10.77 -11.43 -6.14
CA ALA A 71 10.25 -11.52 -4.78
C ALA A 71 10.03 -12.98 -4.36
N HIS A 72 10.17 -13.30 -3.07
CA HIS A 72 10.04 -14.67 -2.55
C HIS A 72 8.71 -15.35 -2.91
N SER A 73 7.64 -14.57 -3.13
CA SER A 73 6.35 -15.09 -3.55
C SER A 73 6.38 -15.86 -4.87
N ILE A 74 7.38 -15.65 -5.73
CA ILE A 74 7.54 -16.41 -6.98
C ILE A 74 7.93 -17.87 -6.72
N ALA A 75 8.57 -18.15 -5.58
CA ALA A 75 9.04 -19.47 -5.20
C ALA A 75 7.98 -20.26 -4.40
N ALA A 76 6.76 -19.74 -4.27
CA ALA A 76 5.68 -20.43 -3.59
C ALA A 76 5.26 -21.69 -4.38
N GLN A 77 5.19 -22.85 -3.71
CA GLN A 77 4.91 -24.15 -4.33
C GLN A 77 3.65 -24.83 -3.79
N GLY A 78 3.38 -24.70 -2.49
CA GLY A 78 2.32 -25.45 -1.80
C GLY A 78 0.88 -24.97 -2.04
N GLY A 79 0.69 -23.84 -2.74
CA GLY A 79 -0.64 -23.25 -2.99
C GLY A 79 -1.03 -22.15 -1.99
N ILE A 80 -2.23 -21.58 -2.19
CA ILE A 80 -2.81 -20.54 -1.33
C ILE A 80 -4.09 -21.11 -0.69
N ASN A 81 -4.13 -21.15 0.64
CA ASN A 81 -5.31 -21.61 1.37
C ASN A 81 -6.49 -20.64 1.16
N ALA A 82 -7.66 -21.19 0.85
CA ALA A 82 -8.90 -20.45 0.78
C ALA A 82 -10.06 -21.33 1.28
N ALA A 83 -10.95 -20.74 2.09
CA ALA A 83 -12.21 -21.35 2.48
C ALA A 83 -13.32 -20.35 2.16
N LYS A 84 -14.40 -20.83 1.53
CA LYS A 84 -15.57 -20.01 1.20
C LYS A 84 -16.76 -20.60 1.94
N ASN A 85 -17.32 -19.82 2.87
CA ASN A 85 -18.57 -20.16 3.51
C ASN A 85 -19.68 -19.58 2.64
N TYR A 86 -20.46 -20.46 1.98
CA TYR A 86 -21.65 -20.06 1.25
C TYR A 86 -22.83 -19.89 2.21
#